data_AF-A0AA90SJS1-F1
#
_entry.id   AF-A0AA90SJS1-F1
#
_cell.length_a   1.000
_cell.length_b   1.000
_cell.length_c   1.000
_cell.angle_alpha   90.00
_cell.angle_beta   90.00
_cell.angle_gamma   90.00
#
_symmetry.space_group_name_H-M   'P 1'
#
loop_
_entity.id
_entity.type
_entity.pdbx_description
1 polymer ?
#
loop_
_entity_poly.entity_id
_entity_poly.type
_entity_poly.pdbx_seq_one_letter_code
_entity_poly.pdbx_strand_id
1 'polypeptide(L)' 'MLTERNIDKNKHEIGKRNTQKRGRKNLNLRSWIKRLTRKTICFSKFDKMHDIIGLLINKVEFGVDIHAKMQL' A
#
# COMPACT_ATOMS: atom_id res chain seq x y z
N MET A 1 -26.74 1.73 -9.66
CA MET A 1 -26.38 1.58 -8.23
C MET A 1 -24.93 2.02 -8.06
N LEU A 2 -24.73 2.94 -7.11
CA LEU A 2 -23.60 3.86 -7.01
C LEU A 2 -22.28 3.13 -6.73
N THR A 3 -21.37 3.11 -7.70
CA THR A 3 -19.96 2.84 -7.39
C THR A 3 -19.36 4.14 -6.88
N GLU A 4 -19.49 4.39 -5.59
CA GLU A 4 -18.77 5.47 -4.92
C GLU A 4 -17.27 5.18 -5.02
N ARG A 5 -16.66 5.65 -6.10
CA ARG A 5 -15.20 5.69 -6.24
C ARG A 5 -14.72 6.71 -5.22
N ASN A 6 -14.16 6.22 -4.14
CA ASN A 6 -13.55 6.97 -3.03
C ASN A 6 -12.24 7.65 -3.48
N ILE A 7 -12.27 8.35 -4.61
CA ILE A 7 -11.15 9.08 -5.19
C ILE A 7 -11.66 10.48 -5.51
N ASP A 8 -11.06 11.47 -4.86
CA ASP A 8 -11.31 12.88 -5.10
C ASP A 8 -11.23 13.20 -6.60
N LYS A 9 -12.27 13.84 -7.15
CA LYS A 9 -12.39 14.11 -8.60
C LYS A 9 -11.22 14.93 -9.14
N ASN A 10 -10.55 15.74 -8.33
CA ASN A 10 -9.40 16.56 -8.76
C ASN A 10 -8.10 15.75 -8.87
N LYS A 11 -7.99 14.60 -8.19
CA LYS A 11 -6.85 13.67 -8.31
C LYS A 11 -7.06 12.61 -9.38
N HIS A 12 -8.26 12.53 -9.96
CA HIS A 12 -8.61 11.52 -10.95
C HIS A 12 -8.18 11.95 -12.35
N GLU A 13 -6.92 11.69 -12.70
CA GLU A 13 -6.51 11.76 -14.11
C GLU A 13 -7.12 10.59 -14.90
N ILE A 14 -8.20 10.87 -15.63
CA ILE A 14 -8.78 9.95 -16.62
C ILE A 14 -7.94 10.05 -17.89
N GLY A 15 -6.95 9.16 -18.04
CA GLY A 15 -6.13 9.11 -19.25
C GLY A 15 -5.24 7.87 -19.34
N LYS A 16 -5.04 7.34 -20.54
CA LYS A 16 -4.21 6.14 -20.81
C LYS A 16 -2.69 6.42 -20.76
N ARG A 17 -2.31 7.69 -20.66
CA ARG A 17 -0.93 8.21 -20.78
C ARG A 17 0.07 7.54 -19.83
N ASN A 18 -0.39 7.08 -18.67
CA ASN A 18 0.45 6.46 -17.64
C ASN A 18 0.02 5.03 -17.26
N THR A 19 -0.85 4.38 -18.05
CA THR A 19 -1.40 3.06 -17.70
C THR A 19 -0.31 1.99 -17.56
N GLN A 20 0.68 1.99 -18.45
CA GLN A 20 1.80 1.05 -18.39
C GLN A 20 2.66 1.28 -17.13
N LYS A 21 2.93 2.54 -16.78
CA LYS A 21 3.68 2.92 -15.58
C LYS A 21 2.93 2.52 -14.30
N ARG A 22 1.61 2.74 -14.25
CA ARG A 22 0.75 2.31 -13.13
C ARG A 22 0.71 0.79 -12.99
N GLY A 23 0.63 0.07 -14.12
CA GLY A 23 0.71 -1.40 -14.14
C GLY A 23 2.06 -1.94 -13.64
N ARG A 24 3.18 -1.34 -14.08
CA ARG A 24 4.53 -1.71 -13.63
C ARG A 24 4.73 -1.44 -12.14
N LYS A 25 4.27 -0.30 -11.62
CA LYS A 25 4.28 0.01 -10.18
C LYS A 25 3.51 -1.04 -9.37
N ASN A 26 2.30 -1.40 -9.79
CA ASN A 26 1.49 -2.43 -9.13
C ASN A 26 2.14 -3.83 -9.17
N LEU A 27 2.76 -4.21 -10.29
CA LEU A 27 3.47 -5.49 -10.40
C LEU A 27 4.69 -5.56 -9.47
N ASN A 28 5.45 -4.46 -9.38
CA ASN A 28 6.59 -4.34 -8.49
C ASN A 28 6.16 -4.42 -7.03
N LEU A 29 5.11 -3.67 -6.65
CA LEU A 29 4.52 -3.70 -5.31
C LEU A 29 4.11 -5.13 -4.91
N ARG A 30 3.36 -5.83 -5.76
CA ARG A 30 2.93 -7.20 -5.49
C ARG A 30 4.11 -8.15 -5.31
N SER A 31 5.16 -7.98 -6.11
CA SER A 31 6.37 -8.81 -6.02
C SER A 31 7.16 -8.51 -4.74
N TRP A 32 7.23 -7.25 -4.34
CA TRP A 32 7.88 -6.80 -3.13
C TRP A 32 7.15 -7.30 -1.88
N ILE A 33 5.83 -7.11 -1.78
CA ILE A 33 5.02 -7.63 -0.66
C ILE A 33 5.21 -9.15 -0.52
N LYS A 34 5.13 -9.90 -1.62
CA LYS A 34 5.37 -11.36 -1.58
C LYS A 34 6.76 -11.72 -1.07
N ARG A 35 7.80 -10.94 -1.41
CA ARG A 35 9.17 -11.14 -0.90
C ARG A 35 9.26 -10.77 0.59
N LEU A 36 8.62 -9.67 0.98
CA LEU A 36 8.57 -9.21 2.36
C LEU A 36 7.90 -10.26 3.25
N THR A 37 6.70 -10.74 2.89
CA THR A 37 6.00 -11.81 3.61
C THR A 37 6.82 -13.08 3.73
N ARG A 38 7.57 -13.49 2.68
CA ARG A 38 8.46 -14.65 2.77
C ARG A 38 9.65 -14.45 3.71
N LYS A 39 10.19 -13.24 3.79
CA LYS A 39 11.26 -12.91 4.76
C LYS A 39 10.73 -12.81 6.18
N THR A 40 9.49 -12.37 6.33
CA THR A 40 8.87 -12.13 7.64
C THR A 40 8.00 -13.27 8.15
N ILE A 41 7.87 -14.36 7.38
CA ILE A 41 7.08 -15.55 7.76
C ILE A 41 7.57 -16.18 9.07
N CYS A 42 8.89 -16.12 9.35
CA CYS A 42 9.47 -16.61 10.60
C CYS A 42 9.11 -15.72 11.81
N PHE A 43 8.71 -14.48 11.58
CA PHE A 43 8.22 -13.56 12.60
C PHE A 43 6.71 -13.68 12.82
N SER A 44 6.05 -14.67 12.18
CA SER A 44 4.60 -14.87 12.27
C SER A 44 4.07 -15.07 13.69
N LYS A 45 4.92 -15.51 14.63
CA LYS A 45 4.60 -15.69 16.06
C LYS A 45 4.63 -14.39 16.88
N PHE A 46 5.15 -13.29 16.32
CA PHE A 46 5.25 -12.01 17.01
C PHE A 46 4.28 -11.01 16.39
N ASP A 47 3.17 -10.77 17.09
CA ASP A 47 2.10 -9.86 16.66
C ASP A 47 2.63 -8.45 16.33
N LYS A 48 3.49 -7.90 17.20
CA LYS A 48 4.17 -6.60 17.01
C LYS A 48 4.97 -6.49 15.70
N MET A 49 5.50 -7.61 15.19
CA MET A 49 6.24 -7.60 13.93
C MET A 49 5.31 -7.41 12.74
N HIS A 50 4.09 -7.93 12.79
CA HIS A 50 3.09 -7.72 11.73
C HIS A 50 2.67 -6.25 11.66
N ASP A 51 2.49 -5.59 12.81
CA ASP A 51 2.17 -4.15 12.86
C ASP A 51 3.28 -3.29 12.23
N ILE A 52 4.54 -3.59 12.55
CA ILE A 52 5.71 -2.89 11.98
C ILE A 52 5.79 -3.10 10.47
N ILE A 53 5.46 -4.30 9.97
CA ILE A 53 5.42 -4.59 8.53
C ILE A 53 4.30 -3.80 7.85
N GLY A 54 3.12 -3.74 8.47
CA GLY A 54 2.01 -2.91 7.98
C GLY A 54 2.39 -1.43 7.92
N LEU A 55 3.06 -0.93 8.96
CA LEU A 55 3.57 0.44 9.02
C LEU A 55 4.63 0.70 7.94
N LEU A 56 5.55 -0.23 7.71
CA LEU A 56 6.58 -0.13 6.68
C LEU A 56 5.97 -0.02 5.28
N ILE A 57 4.97 -0.85 4.96
CA ILE A 57 4.29 -0.81 3.67
C ILE A 57 3.57 0.54 3.48
N ASN A 58 2.85 1.00 4.51
CA ASN A 58 2.13 2.27 4.46
C ASN A 58 3.07 3.47 4.29
N LYS A 59 4.22 3.46 4.95
CA LYS A 59 5.22 4.52 4.85
C LYS A 59 5.97 4.51 3.51
N VAL A 60 6.40 3.35 3.02
CA VAL A 60 7.25 3.25 1.81
C VAL A 60 6.44 3.44 0.53
N GLU A 61 5.26 2.84 0.43
CA GLU A 61 4.49 2.80 -0.82
C GLU A 61 3.40 3.88 -0.90
N PHE A 62 2.82 4.25 0.25
CA PHE A 62 1.73 5.22 0.30
C PHE A 62 2.15 6.55 0.94
N GLY A 63 3.30 6.62 1.61
CA GLY A 63 3.72 7.80 2.37
C GLY A 63 2.76 8.15 3.51
N VAL A 64 1.96 7.19 3.96
CA VAL A 64 0.93 7.39 4.98
C VAL A 64 1.46 6.87 6.31
N ASP A 65 1.51 7.75 7.31
CA ASP A 65 1.70 7.35 8.70
C ASP A 65 0.32 7.12 9.34
N ILE A 66 0.00 5.86 9.58
CA ILE A 66 -1.25 5.42 10.21
C ILE A 66 -1.27 5.65 11.72
N HIS A 67 -0.11 5.70 12.38
CA HIS A 67 -0.05 5.97 13.83
C HIS A 67 -0.18 7.46 14.15
N ALA A 68 0.20 8.35 13.23
CA ALA A 68 -0.02 9.79 13.37
C ALA A 68 -1.51 10.19 13.41
N LYS A 69 -2.41 9.38 12.83
CA LYS A 69 -3.86 9.63 12.86
C LYS A 69 -4.56 9.14 14.13
N MET A 70 -3.90 8.30 14.93
CA MET A 70 -4.47 7.72 16.15
C MET A 70 -4.12 8.52 17.42
N GLN A 71 -3.40 9.64 17.27
CA GLN A 71 -3.02 10.58 18.34
C GLN A 71 -3.86 11.87 18.36
N LEU A 72 -5.07 11.85 17.77
CA LEU A 72 -6.06 12.93 17.87
C LEU A 72 -7.26 12.47 18.70
#